data_AF-A0A2E4CUL7-F1
#
_entry.id   AF-A0A2E4CUL7-F1
#
_cell.length_a   1.000
_cell.length_b   1.000
_cell.length_c   1.000
_cell.angle_alpha   90.00
_cell.angle_beta   90.00
_cell.angle_gamma   90.00
#
_symmetry.space_group_name_H-M   'P 1'
#
loop_
_entity.id
_entity.type
_entity.pdbx_description
1 polymer ?
#
loop_
_entity_poly.entity_id
_entity_poly.type
_entity_poly.pdbx_seq_one_letter_code
_entity_poly.pdbx_strand_id
1 'polypeptide(L)'
;MAAWLLASLAACNGAPETPPAWAPMVTSGDGRGPWLLVTYQGQKLTVPKVRLLDGDVSDATESVFVTNEAALVRRSGRPVTDREGVPLFWHKNGTIVRQDGYPVDETLILSLGRAPLPAGTAFRVERRGEFTQPGSLLAPGADSSRSSAGR
;
A
#
# COMPACT_ATOMS: atom_id res chain seq x y z
N MET A 1 -56.75 -27.64 -6.66
CA MET A 1 -55.49 -26.91 -6.95
C MET A 1 -55.11 -26.14 -5.71
N ALA A 2 -54.09 -26.60 -4.96
CA ALA A 2 -53.53 -25.85 -3.83
C ALA A 2 -52.01 -25.97 -3.94
N ALA A 3 -51.37 -24.88 -4.39
CA ALA A 3 -49.93 -24.77 -4.50
C ALA A 3 -49.39 -24.20 -3.18
N TRP A 4 -48.62 -25.00 -2.45
CA TRP A 4 -47.83 -24.56 -1.31
C TRP A 4 -46.53 -23.91 -1.83
N LEU A 5 -46.37 -22.61 -1.58
CA LEU A 5 -45.13 -21.88 -1.79
C LEU A 5 -44.19 -22.10 -0.59
N LEU A 6 -43.16 -22.92 -0.80
CA LEU A 6 -42.02 -23.04 0.11
C LEU A 6 -41.09 -21.84 -0.09
N ALA A 7 -41.10 -20.90 0.87
CA ALA A 7 -40.11 -19.84 0.96
C ALA A 7 -38.78 -20.41 1.46
N SER A 8 -37.74 -20.37 0.63
CA SER A 8 -36.37 -20.71 1.02
C SER A 8 -35.69 -19.45 1.59
N LEU A 9 -35.36 -19.47 2.88
CA LEU A 9 -34.47 -18.49 3.50
C LEU A 9 -33.04 -18.76 2.99
N ALA A 10 -32.52 -17.87 2.14
CA ALA A 10 -31.10 -17.83 1.84
C ALA A 10 -30.35 -17.27 3.06
N ALA A 11 -29.66 -18.15 3.78
CA ALA A 11 -28.69 -17.76 4.80
C ALA A 11 -27.47 -17.15 4.08
N CYS A 12 -27.31 -15.84 4.15
CA CYS A 12 -26.09 -15.15 3.75
C CYS A 12 -24.96 -15.47 4.76
N ASN A 13 -24.30 -16.62 4.59
CA ASN A 13 -23.03 -16.89 5.25
C ASN A 13 -21.92 -16.18 4.46
N GLY A 14 -21.74 -14.88 4.68
CA GLY A 14 -20.50 -14.20 4.36
C GLY A 14 -19.46 -14.63 5.38
N ALA A 15 -18.55 -15.54 5.01
CA ALA A 15 -17.38 -15.83 5.83
C ALA A 15 -16.63 -14.52 6.10
N PRO A 16 -16.17 -14.25 7.33
CA PRO A 16 -15.31 -13.10 7.57
C PRO A 16 -14.05 -13.32 6.73
N GLU A 17 -13.86 -12.48 5.72
CA GLU A 17 -12.62 -12.44 4.94
C GLU A 17 -11.50 -12.20 5.94
N THR A 18 -10.67 -13.22 6.17
CA THR A 18 -9.47 -13.07 6.99
C THR A 18 -8.67 -11.94 6.36
N PRO A 19 -8.42 -10.82 7.06
CA PRO A 19 -7.66 -9.73 6.48
C PRO A 19 -6.31 -10.28 6.02
N PRO A 20 -5.75 -9.77 4.90
CA PRO A 20 -4.45 -10.22 4.44
C PRO A 20 -3.42 -10.07 5.56
N ALA A 21 -2.41 -10.95 5.58
CA ALA A 21 -1.42 -11.02 6.65
C ALA A 21 -0.77 -9.66 6.96
N TRP A 22 -0.70 -8.78 5.97
CA TRP A 22 -0.45 -7.35 6.13
C TRP A 22 -1.74 -6.62 6.55
N ALA A 23 -2.08 -6.59 7.84
CA ALA A 23 -3.10 -5.64 8.29
C ALA A 23 -2.51 -4.21 8.21
N PRO A 24 -3.19 -3.23 7.58
CA PRO A 24 -2.61 -1.91 7.41
C PRO A 24 -2.40 -1.22 8.76
N MET A 25 -1.20 -0.69 8.96
CA MET A 25 -0.87 0.11 10.16
C MET A 25 -1.47 1.52 10.09
N VAL A 26 -1.98 1.92 8.94
CA VAL A 26 -2.62 3.21 8.74
C VAL A 26 -4.03 3.13 9.32
N THR A 27 -4.19 3.75 10.49
CA THR A 27 -5.51 3.88 11.10
C THR A 27 -6.26 5.04 10.44
N SER A 28 -7.58 5.00 10.45
CA SER A 28 -8.48 6.02 9.86
C SER A 28 -8.22 7.46 10.32
N GLY A 29 -7.37 7.68 11.33
CA GLY A 29 -6.92 9.00 11.79
C GLY A 29 -5.76 9.64 11.01
N ASP A 30 -5.12 8.94 10.06
CA ASP A 30 -3.94 9.44 9.33
C ASP A 30 -4.27 10.20 8.02
N GLY A 31 -5.56 10.29 7.64
CA GLY A 31 -6.03 10.99 6.44
C GLY A 31 -6.17 10.08 5.21
N ARG A 32 -6.15 10.66 4.01
CA ARG A 32 -6.09 9.90 2.75
C ARG A 32 -4.63 9.87 2.28
N GLY A 33 -4.06 8.66 2.21
CA GLY A 33 -2.71 8.45 1.69
C GLY A 33 -2.60 8.69 0.18
N PRO A 34 -1.45 8.33 -0.42
CA PRO A 34 -0.34 7.60 0.20
C PRO A 34 0.64 8.53 0.91
N TRP A 35 1.20 8.06 2.03
CA TRP A 35 2.10 8.83 2.88
C TRP A 35 3.56 8.57 2.53
N LEU A 36 4.39 9.61 2.55
CA LEU A 36 5.82 9.47 2.36
C LEU A 36 6.45 8.72 3.53
N LEU A 37 7.28 7.73 3.23
CA LEU A 37 8.01 6.97 4.25
C LEU A 37 9.34 7.66 4.56
N VAL A 38 9.56 7.97 5.84
CA VAL A 38 10.77 8.65 6.33
C VAL A 38 11.35 7.95 7.55
N THR A 39 12.64 8.14 7.81
CA THR A 39 13.24 7.77 9.10
C THR A 39 12.72 8.68 10.21
N TYR A 40 12.94 8.30 11.48
CA TYR A 40 12.65 9.20 12.60
C TYR A 40 13.45 10.50 12.56
N GLN A 41 14.58 10.52 11.84
CA GLN A 41 15.38 11.72 11.59
C GLN A 41 14.85 12.56 10.42
N GLY A 42 13.75 12.15 9.77
CA GLY A 42 13.15 12.86 8.64
C GLY A 42 13.80 12.60 7.29
N GLN A 43 14.68 11.60 7.18
CA GLN A 43 15.29 11.25 5.89
C GLN A 43 14.33 10.40 5.07
N LYS A 44 14.16 10.72 3.79
CA LYS A 44 13.26 10.00 2.89
C LYS A 44 13.81 8.63 2.55
N LEU A 45 12.97 7.61 2.65
CA LEU A 45 13.30 6.30 2.10
C LEU A 45 13.12 6.33 0.59
N THR A 46 14.08 5.77 -0.11
CA THR A 46 14.10 5.70 -1.57
C THR A 46 14.38 4.29 -2.05
N VAL A 47 14.02 4.01 -3.30
CA VAL A 47 14.53 2.86 -4.05
C VAL A 47 15.56 3.34 -5.07
N PRO A 48 16.71 2.65 -5.21
CA PRO A 48 17.66 2.95 -6.27
C PRO A 48 17.05 2.64 -7.64
N LYS A 49 17.42 3.43 -8.64
CA LYS A 49 16.96 3.30 -10.02
C LYS A 49 18.09 3.69 -10.96
N VAL A 50 18.39 2.81 -11.91
CA VAL A 50 19.32 3.14 -12.99
C VAL A 50 18.55 3.81 -14.12
N ARG A 51 19.09 4.89 -14.69
CA ARG A 51 18.56 5.56 -15.88
C ARG A 51 19.62 5.52 -16.98
N LEU A 52 19.19 5.20 -18.18
CA LEU A 52 19.98 5.38 -19.39
C LEU A 52 19.42 6.59 -20.12
N LEU A 53 20.22 7.63 -20.31
CA LEU A 53 19.89 8.81 -21.11
C LEU A 53 21.04 9.07 -22.08
N ASP A 54 20.73 9.11 -23.37
CA ASP A 54 21.68 9.44 -24.44
C ASP A 54 22.99 8.63 -24.41
N GLY A 55 22.91 7.36 -23.99
CA GLY A 55 24.05 6.46 -23.88
C GLY A 55 24.82 6.55 -22.56
N ASP A 56 24.46 7.47 -21.66
CA ASP A 56 25.03 7.59 -20.32
C ASP A 56 24.16 6.89 -19.27
N VAL A 57 24.82 6.18 -18.35
CA VAL A 57 24.19 5.43 -17.26
C VAL A 57 24.31 6.24 -15.98
N SER A 58 23.16 6.65 -15.44
CA SER A 58 23.11 7.44 -14.20
C SER A 58 22.28 6.78 -13.10
N ASP A 59 22.79 6.89 -11.88
CA ASP A 59 22.09 6.47 -10.67
C ASP A 59 21.09 7.55 -10.21
N ALA A 60 19.83 7.15 -10.17
CA ALA A 60 18.71 7.90 -9.65
C ALA A 60 18.08 7.18 -8.45
N THR A 61 17.21 7.90 -7.75
CA THR A 61 16.47 7.38 -6.60
C THR A 61 15.03 7.84 -6.68
N GLU A 62 14.08 7.00 -6.27
CA GLU A 62 12.66 7.34 -6.23
C GLU A 62 12.12 7.18 -4.80
N SER A 63 11.39 8.17 -4.31
CA SER A 63 10.83 8.14 -2.96
C SER A 63 9.76 7.05 -2.80
N VAL A 64 9.72 6.47 -1.61
CA VAL A 64 8.78 5.41 -1.23
C VAL A 64 7.64 5.99 -0.42
N PHE A 65 6.43 5.57 -0.76
CA PHE A 65 5.20 5.95 -0.11
C PHE A 65 4.45 4.69 0.33
N VAL A 66 3.56 4.82 1.29
CA VAL A 66 2.68 3.75 1.75
C VAL A 66 1.22 4.13 1.51
N THR A 67 0.43 3.24 0.91
CA THR A 67 -1.01 3.46 0.66
C THR A 67 -1.85 3.17 1.90
N ASN A 68 -3.16 3.39 1.80
CA ASN A 68 -4.11 3.05 2.87
C ASN A 68 -4.14 1.53 3.12
N GLU A 69 -3.85 0.74 2.09
CA GLU A 69 -3.71 -0.71 2.10
C GLU A 69 -2.28 -1.14 2.46
N ALA A 70 -1.49 -0.29 3.10
CA ALA A 70 -0.11 -0.56 3.49
C ALA A 70 0.84 -1.00 2.34
N ALA A 71 0.43 -0.88 1.08
CA ALA A 71 1.28 -1.22 -0.05
C ALA A 71 2.38 -0.17 -0.19
N LEU A 72 3.61 -0.63 -0.38
CA LEU A 72 4.73 0.26 -0.68
C LEU A 72 4.70 0.59 -2.17
N VAL A 73 4.61 1.87 -2.47
CA VAL A 73 4.54 2.39 -3.85
C VAL A 73 5.55 3.49 -4.06
N ARG A 74 5.94 3.66 -5.32
CA ARG A 74 6.75 4.78 -5.78
C ARG A 74 5.87 6.00 -6.07
N ARG A 75 6.47 7.16 -6.30
CA ARG A 75 5.72 8.38 -6.70
C ARG A 75 4.85 8.17 -7.94
N SER A 76 5.29 7.31 -8.86
CA SER A 76 4.52 6.91 -10.04
C SER A 76 3.28 6.04 -9.75
N GLY A 77 3.05 5.62 -8.51
CA GLY A 77 2.00 4.67 -8.13
C GLY A 77 2.35 3.20 -8.39
N ARG A 78 3.50 2.92 -9.01
CA ARG A 78 3.97 1.54 -9.21
C ARG A 78 4.43 0.92 -7.89
N PRO A 79 4.15 -0.38 -7.65
CA PRO A 79 4.56 -1.05 -6.42
C PRO A 79 6.09 -1.10 -6.29
N VAL A 80 6.58 -1.01 -5.07
CA VAL A 80 7.92 -1.44 -4.71
C VAL A 80 7.90 -2.96 -4.60
N THR A 81 8.86 -3.62 -5.24
CA THR A 81 8.92 -5.08 -5.30
C THR A 81 10.26 -5.58 -4.77
N ASP A 82 10.30 -6.83 -4.34
CA ASP A 82 11.57 -7.53 -4.12
C ASP A 82 12.29 -7.87 -5.44
N ARG A 83 13.35 -8.66 -5.34
CA ARG A 83 14.14 -9.14 -6.48
C ARG A 83 13.38 -10.09 -7.40
N GLU A 84 12.35 -10.75 -6.88
CA GLU A 84 11.48 -11.68 -7.62
C GLU A 84 10.29 -10.96 -8.28
N GLY A 85 10.14 -9.66 -8.03
CA GLY A 85 9.03 -8.85 -8.55
C GLY A 85 7.77 -8.91 -7.68
N VAL A 86 7.85 -9.49 -6.48
CA VAL A 86 6.72 -9.59 -5.55
C VAL A 86 6.50 -8.24 -4.85
N PRO A 87 5.27 -7.70 -4.84
CA PRO A 87 4.96 -6.43 -4.16
C PRO A 87 5.21 -6.50 -2.65
N LEU A 88 5.69 -5.38 -2.10
CA LEU A 88 6.01 -5.23 -0.70
C LEU A 88 4.97 -4.39 0.05
N PHE A 89 4.76 -4.75 1.31
CA PHE A 89 3.77 -4.16 2.20
C PHE A 89 4.43 -3.81 3.53
N TRP A 90 3.94 -2.73 4.16
CA TRP A 90 4.36 -2.34 5.50
C TRP A 90 3.48 -2.98 6.55
N HIS A 91 4.01 -3.96 7.26
CA HIS A 91 3.26 -4.70 8.27
C HIS A 91 3.16 -3.90 9.58
N LYS A 92 2.08 -4.14 10.34
CA LYS A 92 1.75 -3.44 11.60
C LYS A 92 2.80 -3.51 12.72
N ASN A 93 3.74 -4.45 12.64
CA ASN A 93 4.86 -4.59 13.58
C ASN A 93 6.06 -3.70 13.20
N GLY A 94 5.95 -2.93 12.11
CA GLY A 94 7.02 -2.08 11.58
C GLY A 94 7.89 -2.74 10.52
N THR A 95 7.76 -4.04 10.23
CA THR A 95 8.59 -4.73 9.22
C THR A 95 8.01 -4.63 7.82
N ILE A 96 8.85 -4.74 6.81
CA ILE A 96 8.42 -4.89 5.41
C ILE A 96 8.25 -6.38 5.11
N VAL A 97 7.12 -6.71 4.50
CA VAL A 97 6.75 -8.08 4.16
C VAL A 97 6.34 -8.19 2.70
N ARG A 98 6.42 -9.40 2.16
CA ARG A 98 5.76 -9.78 0.91
C ARG A 98 4.25 -9.93 1.11
N GLN A 99 3.51 -10.07 0.01
CA GLN A 99 2.07 -10.28 0.02
C GLN A 99 1.62 -11.49 0.88
N ASP A 100 2.45 -12.52 0.95
CA ASP A 100 2.24 -13.74 1.76
C ASP A 100 2.62 -13.58 3.24
N GLY A 101 3.16 -12.42 3.64
CA GLY A 101 3.54 -12.11 5.01
C GLY A 101 4.98 -12.47 5.38
N TYR A 102 5.78 -13.02 4.46
CA TYR A 102 7.20 -13.26 4.77
C TYR A 102 7.98 -11.95 4.88
N PRO A 103 8.80 -11.78 5.93
CA PRO A 103 9.62 -10.58 6.09
C PRO A 103 10.69 -10.50 5.00
N VAL A 104 10.98 -9.27 4.59
CA VAL A 104 12.01 -8.95 3.61
C VAL A 104 13.07 -8.11 4.29
N ASP A 105 14.33 -8.37 3.95
CA ASP A 105 15.44 -7.51 4.36
C ASP A 105 15.35 -6.17 3.61
N GLU A 106 14.87 -5.15 4.32
CA GLU A 106 14.73 -3.78 3.83
C GLU A 106 16.03 -3.18 3.30
N THR A 107 17.20 -3.61 3.78
CA THR A 107 18.51 -3.08 3.35
C THR A 107 18.85 -3.47 1.91
N LEU A 108 18.19 -4.49 1.37
CA LEU A 108 18.39 -4.96 -0.01
C LEU A 108 17.54 -4.20 -1.03
N ILE A 109 16.51 -3.48 -0.57
CA ILE A 109 15.50 -2.83 -1.42
C ILE A 109 15.53 -1.31 -1.25
N LEU A 110 15.77 -0.84 -0.03
CA LEU A 110 15.64 0.55 0.37
C LEU A 110 16.99 1.22 0.60
N SER A 111 16.98 2.52 0.37
CA SER A 111 18.15 3.39 0.50
C SER A 111 17.76 4.72 1.15
N LEU A 112 18.76 5.42 1.69
CA LEU A 112 18.66 6.81 2.12
C LEU A 112 19.33 7.67 1.05
N GLY A 113 18.55 8.06 0.03
CA GLY A 113 19.11 8.62 -1.19
C GLY A 113 19.99 7.59 -1.89
N ARG A 114 21.27 7.93 -2.11
CA ARG A 114 22.24 7.04 -2.78
C ARG A 114 22.94 6.06 -1.84
N ALA A 115 22.79 6.22 -0.52
CA ALA A 115 23.42 5.33 0.46
C ALA A 115 22.50 4.15 0.80
N PRO A 116 23.02 2.92 0.98
CA PRO A 116 22.24 1.81 1.51
C PRO A 116 21.58 2.15 2.83
N LEU A 117 20.39 1.59 3.08
CA LEU A 117 19.72 1.73 4.37
C LEU A 117 20.52 0.98 5.46
N PRO A 118 20.87 1.61 6.59
CA PRO A 118 21.48 0.90 7.70
C PRO A 118 20.54 -0.15 8.29
N ALA A 119 21.07 -1.30 8.71
CA ALA A 119 20.28 -2.35 9.33
C ALA A 119 19.59 -1.86 10.62
N GLY A 120 18.33 -2.25 10.82
CA GLY A 120 17.54 -1.86 12.00
C GLY A 120 17.08 -0.40 11.99
N THR A 121 17.13 0.29 10.84
CA THR A 121 16.62 1.66 10.74
C THR A 121 15.11 1.67 10.90
N ALA A 122 14.61 2.32 11.95
CA ALA A 122 13.18 2.52 12.14
C ALA A 122 12.64 3.65 11.25
N PHE A 123 11.43 3.46 10.72
CA PHE A 123 10.74 4.42 9.84
C PHE A 123 9.32 4.73 10.33
N ARG A 124 8.79 5.85 9.84
CA ARG A 124 7.46 6.39 10.11
C ARG A 124 6.89 7.04 8.86
N VAL A 125 5.60 7.31 8.87
CA VAL A 125 4.93 8.09 7.82
C VAL A 125 5.01 9.59 8.10
N GLU A 126 5.23 10.37 7.05
CA GLU A 126 5.16 11.82 7.08
C GLU A 126 3.82 12.31 6.50
N ARG A 127 2.98 12.95 7.34
CA ARG A 127 1.66 13.48 6.96
C ARG A 127 1.70 14.74 6.09
N ARG A 128 2.84 15.45 6.04
CA ARG A 128 2.98 16.75 5.34
C ARG A 128 3.57 16.63 3.92
N GLY A 129 3.73 15.42 3.40
CA GLY A 129 4.13 15.23 2.00
C GLY A 129 2.93 15.43 1.08
N GLU A 130 2.88 16.54 0.36
CA GLU A 130 1.93 16.79 -0.75
C GLU A 130 2.00 15.68 -1.80
N PHE A 131 1.21 14.61 -1.62
CA PHE A 131 0.92 13.67 -2.69
C PHE A 131 -0.50 13.12 -2.52
N THR A 132 -1.45 13.80 -3.14
CA THR A 132 -2.77 13.24 -3.41
C THR A 132 -2.65 12.35 -4.64
N GLN A 133 -2.95 11.06 -4.51
CA GLN A 133 -3.06 10.18 -5.68
C GLN A 133 -4.04 10.77 -6.70
N PRO A 134 -3.75 10.80 -8.02
CA PRO A 134 -4.81 10.93 -8.99
C PRO A 134 -5.75 9.72 -8.80
N GLY A 135 -7.06 10.00 -8.79
CA GLY A 135 -8.10 9.05 -8.39
C GLY A 135 -7.89 7.64 -8.91
N SER A 136 -8.13 6.68 -8.01
CA SER A 136 -8.06 5.23 -8.22
C SER A 136 -8.48 4.81 -9.64
N LEU A 137 -7.57 4.17 -10.38
CA LEU A 137 -7.88 3.50 -11.65
C LEU A 137 -8.42 2.07 -11.43
N LEU A 138 -9.20 1.85 -10.37
CA LEU A 138 -9.91 0.60 -10.15
C LEU A 138 -11.43 0.85 -10.18
N ALA A 139 -11.98 0.52 -11.36
CA ALA A 139 -13.37 0.23 -11.72
C ALA A 139 -14.44 1.36 -11.67
N PRO A 140 -15.09 1.69 -12.80
CA PRO A 140 -16.39 2.32 -12.78
C PRO A 140 -17.45 1.28 -12.45
N GLY A 141 -18.21 1.48 -11.37
CA GLY A 141 -19.45 0.73 -11.15
C GLY A 141 -19.70 0.26 -9.73
N ALA A 142 -19.66 1.15 -8.75
CA ALA A 142 -20.29 0.89 -7.45
C ALA A 142 -20.67 2.19 -6.77
N ASP A 143 -21.57 2.96 -7.38
CA ASP A 143 -22.38 3.92 -6.61
C ASP A 143 -23.66 4.25 -7.36
N SER A 144 -24.74 3.57 -6.95
CA SER A 144 -26.14 4.02 -7.09
C SER A 144 -27.06 3.04 -6.37
N SER A 145 -26.96 2.95 -5.04
CA SER A 145 -28.07 2.47 -4.20
C SER A 145 -28.40 3.51 -3.13
N ARG A 146 -29.30 4.42 -3.53
CA ARG A 146 -30.51 4.82 -2.79
C ARG A 146 -30.34 5.04 -1.27
N SER A 147 -30.29 6.31 -0.88
CA SER A 147 -30.85 6.74 0.41
C SER A 147 -32.16 7.49 0.15
N SER A 148 -33.27 6.78 0.38
CA SER A 148 -34.57 7.35 0.67
C SER A 148 -34.77 7.29 2.18
N ALA A 149 -34.91 8.42 2.88
CA ALA A 149 -35.80 8.58 4.04
C ALA A 149 -35.74 9.99 4.65
N GLY A 150 -36.91 10.60 4.78
CA GLY A 150 -37.30 11.57 5.83
C GLY A 150 -37.02 13.04 5.50
N ARG A 151 -37.98 13.96 5.48
CA ARG A 151 -39.37 14.00 5.97
C ARG A 151 -40.24 14.81 5.01
#